data_AF-A0A955HDN9-F1
#
_entry.id   AF-A0A955HDN9-F1
#
_cell.length_a   1.000
_cell.length_b   1.000
_cell.length_c   1.000
_cell.angle_alpha   90.00
_cell.angle_beta   90.00
_cell.angle_gamma   90.00
#
_symmetry.space_group_name_H-M   'P 1'
#
loop_
_entity.id
_entity.type
_entity.pdbx_description
1 polymer ?
#
loop_
_entity_poly.entity_id
_entity_poly.type
_entity_poly.pdbx_seq_one_letter_code
_entity_poly.pdbx_strand_id
1 'polypeptide(L)'
;MIGFFMDLEKVGFSSRVKVFFLSIPSRFVRGFHRSQIKGLHDEFFSSLSLFVRSGMSVRQALFSLQEEARSSSLRYFLTAIIGDVDQGVPLWKSLDQSGITTQSVVHLLRVGEQSGKLEANLHAVSVQLEKERLFRSKIRGALLYPGFVLVLALVVGISVSWFILPQLAGVFGQLRIELPILTRLLIQFGTFLSVYGVVAIPSFLAGLFFLFYFLFFFHRTRFIGQRILFFIPVIHMVLRNVEMARFGTLFGTLLDAGVSPQQALFSVRQGTSFVLYTRFYDYLIANIDSGVSFRQSFHDYPNLSSLVPVSVQQMVGVGEQSGNLPETLLQVGKLYEARTDSAMKSLTVLLEPILLVIVWLGVLGVALAVIMPIYSLVSGVGQAKHTSSNPVVDEEIVTGHNDSIQEVGVDEQVLPVVVLRLRVLPTGVGYLNVRSSGDLDADVVGRLNVGEEYEFIRRVDQWYEVVLDGVVSGWVFGEYVEEIDGSSLDPVEEASLEDTEALNDSASDGVGSDLSGNGELQQ
;
A
#
# COMPACT_ATOMS: atom_id res chain seq x y z
N MET A 1 -18.67 -11.44 15.36
CA MET A 1 -18.10 -10.30 16.11
C MET A 1 -18.36 -10.44 17.62
N ILE A 2 -19.59 -10.78 18.05
CA ILE A 2 -19.94 -10.94 19.49
C ILE A 2 -19.19 -12.13 20.16
N GLY A 3 -19.00 -13.25 19.45
CA GLY A 3 -18.24 -14.40 19.99
C GLY A 3 -16.73 -14.15 20.18
N PHE A 4 -16.13 -13.24 19.40
CA PHE A 4 -14.73 -12.84 19.55
C PHE A 4 -14.51 -11.90 20.75
N PHE A 5 -15.58 -11.29 21.25
CA PHE A 5 -15.55 -10.38 22.41
C PHE A 5 -15.61 -11.10 23.76
N MET A 6 -16.12 -12.34 23.83
CA MET A 6 -16.22 -13.10 25.08
C MET A 6 -14.89 -13.72 25.52
N ASP A 7 -13.94 -13.96 24.61
CA ASP A 7 -12.64 -14.56 24.97
C ASP A 7 -11.65 -13.53 25.57
N LEU A 8 -11.88 -12.23 25.35
CA LEU A 8 -11.08 -11.15 25.95
C LEU A 8 -11.34 -10.97 27.46
N GLU A 9 -12.42 -11.56 27.99
CA GLU A 9 -12.76 -11.53 29.41
C GLU A 9 -11.80 -12.37 30.27
N LYS A 10 -11.10 -13.36 29.66
CA LYS A 10 -10.12 -14.20 30.36
C LYS A 10 -8.71 -13.60 30.45
N VAL A 11 -8.45 -12.47 29.79
CA VAL A 11 -7.09 -11.89 29.63
C VAL A 11 -6.84 -10.65 30.53
N GLY A 12 -7.72 -10.36 31.50
CA GLY A 12 -7.42 -9.38 32.55
C GLY A 12 -7.29 -7.92 32.09
N PHE A 13 -8.08 -7.51 31.09
CA PHE A 13 -8.11 -6.11 30.66
C PHE A 13 -8.93 -5.23 31.62
N SER A 14 -8.28 -4.21 32.19
CA SER A 14 -8.88 -3.24 33.12
C SER A 14 -10.06 -2.45 32.51
N SER A 15 -11.06 -2.17 33.35
CA SER A 15 -12.36 -1.52 33.07
C SER A 15 -12.31 -0.20 32.30
N ARG A 16 -11.14 0.42 32.12
CA ARG A 16 -10.95 1.65 31.34
C ARG A 16 -10.93 1.42 29.82
N VAL A 17 -10.59 0.21 29.36
CA VAL A 17 -10.59 -0.13 27.92
C VAL A 17 -12.00 -0.47 27.43
N LYS A 18 -12.89 -0.95 28.33
CA LYS A 18 -14.33 -1.08 28.07
C LYS A 18 -14.94 0.25 27.60
N VAL A 19 -14.51 1.39 28.17
CA VAL A 19 -15.02 2.72 27.80
C VAL A 19 -14.53 3.16 26.41
N PHE A 20 -13.34 2.73 25.98
CA PHE A 20 -12.80 3.07 24.66
C PHE A 20 -13.55 2.36 23.53
N PHE A 21 -13.96 1.10 23.72
CA PHE A 21 -14.77 0.35 22.74
C PHE A 21 -16.28 0.60 22.84
N LEU A 22 -16.81 0.97 24.03
CA LEU A 22 -18.20 1.45 24.18
C LEU A 22 -18.40 2.90 23.69
N SER A 23 -17.31 3.62 23.39
CA SER A 23 -17.28 4.96 22.80
C SER A 23 -17.11 4.90 21.27
N ILE A 24 -17.76 3.96 20.58
CA ILE A 24 -18.07 4.17 19.16
C ILE A 24 -19.25 5.15 19.16
N PRO A 25 -19.06 6.44 18.80
CA PRO A 25 -20.16 7.39 18.84
C PRO A 25 -21.29 6.88 17.92
N SER A 26 -22.54 6.98 18.38
CA SER A 26 -23.76 6.70 17.61
C SER A 26 -23.87 7.47 16.27
N ARG A 27 -22.90 8.33 15.97
CA ARG A 27 -22.66 8.96 14.67
C ARG A 27 -22.12 7.98 13.61
N PHE A 28 -21.43 6.90 13.98
CA PHE A 28 -21.06 5.81 13.07
C PHE A 28 -22.31 5.01 12.63
N VAL A 29 -23.27 4.82 13.53
CA VAL A 29 -24.60 4.25 13.23
C VAL A 29 -25.46 5.23 12.42
N ARG A 30 -25.34 6.55 12.65
CA ARG A 30 -26.02 7.58 11.84
C ARG A 30 -25.44 7.73 10.42
N GLY A 31 -24.15 7.46 10.23
CA GLY A 31 -23.52 7.32 8.91
C GLY A 31 -24.12 6.16 8.10
N PHE A 32 -24.55 5.11 8.81
CA PHE A 32 -25.27 3.97 8.22
C PHE A 32 -26.68 4.36 7.74
N HIS A 33 -27.39 5.23 8.47
CA HIS A 33 -28.70 5.75 8.02
C HIS A 33 -28.61 6.64 6.77
N ARG A 34 -27.54 7.45 6.62
CA ARG A 34 -27.30 8.25 5.41
C ARG A 34 -26.86 7.37 4.22
N SER A 35 -26.28 6.20 4.48
CA SER A 35 -25.98 5.18 3.48
C SER A 35 -27.25 4.49 2.95
N GLN A 36 -28.27 4.29 3.79
CA GLN A 36 -29.56 3.73 3.37
C GLN A 36 -30.30 4.67 2.39
N ILE A 37 -30.28 5.98 2.62
CA ILE A 37 -30.92 6.96 1.71
C ILE A 37 -30.21 7.02 0.34
N LYS A 38 -28.89 6.80 0.29
CA LYS A 38 -28.13 6.77 -0.98
C LYS A 38 -28.35 5.50 -1.80
N GLY A 39 -28.51 4.34 -1.15
CA GLY A 39 -28.85 3.09 -1.86
C GLY A 39 -30.21 3.16 -2.53
N LEU A 40 -31.18 3.79 -1.85
CA LEU A 40 -32.53 4.06 -2.37
C LEU A 40 -32.54 4.96 -3.61
N HIS A 41 -31.60 5.91 -3.72
CA HIS A 41 -31.56 6.89 -4.81
C HIS A 41 -31.24 6.23 -6.16
N ASP A 42 -30.24 5.35 -6.22
CA ASP A 42 -29.84 4.70 -7.46
C ASP A 42 -30.89 3.69 -7.94
N GLU A 43 -31.45 2.92 -7.00
CA GLU A 43 -32.52 1.95 -7.28
C GLU A 43 -33.80 2.65 -7.76
N PHE A 44 -34.16 3.78 -7.14
CA PHE A 44 -35.28 4.62 -7.59
C PHE A 44 -35.13 5.05 -9.06
N PHE A 45 -33.99 5.64 -9.44
CA PHE A 45 -33.79 6.11 -10.82
C PHE A 45 -33.67 4.98 -11.83
N SER A 46 -33.07 3.85 -11.43
CA SER A 46 -32.96 2.67 -12.29
C SER A 46 -34.33 2.07 -12.59
N SER A 47 -35.14 1.82 -11.56
CA SER A 47 -36.48 1.26 -11.74
C SER A 47 -37.44 2.26 -12.41
N LEU A 48 -37.35 3.55 -12.08
CA LEU A 48 -38.13 4.59 -12.77
C LEU A 48 -37.79 4.65 -14.27
N SER A 49 -36.49 4.61 -14.62
CA SER A 49 -36.07 4.56 -16.02
C SER A 49 -36.60 3.31 -16.72
N LEU A 50 -36.49 2.14 -16.09
CA LEU A 50 -36.99 0.88 -16.65
C LEU A 50 -38.49 0.94 -16.93
N PHE A 51 -39.29 1.43 -15.96
CA PHE A 51 -40.73 1.53 -16.10
C PHE A 51 -41.15 2.52 -17.19
N VAL A 52 -40.54 3.71 -17.23
CA VAL A 52 -40.84 4.70 -18.28
C VAL A 52 -40.44 4.17 -19.66
N ARG A 53 -39.29 3.50 -19.79
CA ARG A 53 -38.86 2.85 -21.05
C ARG A 53 -39.77 1.72 -21.49
N SER A 54 -40.46 1.06 -20.55
CA SER A 54 -41.46 0.03 -20.87
C SER A 54 -42.80 0.61 -21.37
N GLY A 55 -42.89 1.93 -21.52
CA GLY A 55 -44.08 2.63 -22.00
C GLY A 55 -45.05 3.06 -20.90
N MET A 56 -44.69 2.90 -19.62
CA MET A 56 -45.51 3.44 -18.53
C MET A 56 -45.41 4.96 -18.49
N SER A 57 -46.54 5.62 -18.18
CA SER A 57 -46.49 7.03 -17.82
C SER A 57 -45.65 7.21 -16.54
N VAL A 58 -45.00 8.37 -16.37
CA VAL A 58 -44.23 8.71 -15.16
C VAL A 58 -45.06 8.49 -13.89
N ARG A 59 -46.33 8.88 -13.93
CA ARG A 59 -47.28 8.68 -12.84
C ARG A 59 -47.43 7.19 -12.48
N GLN A 60 -47.73 6.34 -13.46
CA GLN A 60 -47.86 4.89 -13.24
C GLN A 60 -46.56 4.28 -12.72
N ALA A 61 -45.42 4.65 -13.29
CA ALA A 61 -44.12 4.19 -12.84
C ALA A 61 -43.87 4.56 -11.36
N LEU A 62 -44.19 5.79 -10.95
CA LEU A 62 -44.06 6.22 -9.55
C LEU A 62 -44.98 5.44 -8.60
N PHE A 63 -46.21 5.14 -9.01
CA PHE A 63 -47.12 4.30 -8.23
C PHE A 63 -46.57 2.87 -8.07
N SER A 64 -46.08 2.25 -9.16
CA SER A 64 -45.46 0.91 -9.08
C SER A 64 -44.26 0.89 -8.14
N LEU A 65 -43.42 1.93 -8.16
CA LEU A 65 -42.30 2.08 -7.21
C LEU A 65 -42.79 2.22 -5.76
N GLN A 66 -43.93 2.87 -5.54
CA GLN A 66 -44.49 3.06 -4.20
C GLN A 66 -44.99 1.75 -3.61
N GLU A 67 -45.59 0.89 -4.44
CA GLU A 67 -46.03 -0.46 -4.05
C GLU A 67 -44.84 -1.36 -3.72
N GLU A 68 -43.76 -1.29 -4.49
CA GLU A 68 -42.53 -2.05 -4.25
C GLU A 68 -41.68 -1.51 -3.08
N ALA A 69 -41.91 -0.25 -2.67
CA ALA A 69 -41.14 0.42 -1.63
C ALA A 69 -41.21 -0.33 -0.28
N ARG A 70 -40.08 -0.94 0.11
CA ARG A 70 -39.91 -1.64 1.40
C ARG A 70 -39.69 -0.69 2.58
N SER A 71 -39.17 0.50 2.33
CA SER A 71 -38.88 1.51 3.37
C SER A 71 -40.02 2.52 3.49
N SER A 72 -40.49 2.76 4.72
CA SER A 72 -41.50 3.80 4.99
C SER A 72 -41.02 5.19 4.55
N SER A 73 -39.71 5.45 4.60
CA SER A 73 -39.13 6.71 4.13
C SER A 73 -39.21 6.85 2.61
N LEU A 74 -39.00 5.77 1.86
CA LEU A 74 -39.14 5.78 0.39
C LEU A 74 -40.61 5.98 0.01
N ARG A 75 -41.51 5.27 0.70
CA ARG A 75 -42.94 5.39 0.46
C ARG A 75 -43.44 6.81 0.68
N TYR A 76 -43.05 7.46 1.79
CA TYR A 76 -43.39 8.85 2.06
C TYR A 76 -42.86 9.82 0.99
N PHE A 77 -41.59 9.64 0.58
CA PHE A 77 -40.99 10.40 -0.52
C PHE A 77 -41.76 10.24 -1.83
N LEU A 78 -42.10 9.01 -2.21
CA LEU A 78 -42.89 8.72 -3.41
C LEU A 78 -44.30 9.29 -3.32
N THR A 79 -44.96 9.22 -2.16
CA THR A 79 -46.28 9.84 -1.95
C THR A 79 -46.23 11.35 -2.22
N ALA A 80 -45.18 12.04 -1.74
CA ALA A 80 -45.01 13.47 -1.99
C ALA A 80 -44.83 13.77 -3.49
N ILE A 81 -43.94 13.04 -4.17
CA ILE A 81 -43.69 13.24 -5.60
C ILE A 81 -44.93 12.93 -6.44
N ILE A 82 -45.63 11.84 -6.15
CA ILE A 82 -46.89 11.48 -6.83
C ILE A 82 -47.92 12.60 -6.66
N GLY A 83 -48.06 13.15 -5.45
CA GLY A 83 -48.97 14.26 -5.18
C GLY A 83 -48.62 15.53 -5.96
N ASP A 84 -47.33 15.83 -6.13
CA ASP A 84 -46.84 16.96 -6.94
C ASP A 84 -47.12 16.74 -8.43
N VAL A 85 -46.81 15.54 -8.95
CA VAL A 85 -47.03 15.19 -10.37
C VAL A 85 -48.53 15.18 -10.69
N ASP A 86 -49.39 14.71 -9.78
CA ASP A 86 -50.85 14.75 -9.93
C ASP A 86 -51.40 16.19 -9.97
N GLN A 87 -50.71 17.14 -9.33
CA GLN A 87 -51.02 18.57 -9.39
C GLN A 87 -50.40 19.28 -10.61
N GLY A 88 -49.72 18.54 -11.49
CA GLY A 88 -49.07 19.09 -12.68
C GLY A 88 -47.73 19.77 -12.41
N VAL A 89 -47.13 19.57 -11.24
CA VAL A 89 -45.76 20.03 -10.97
C VAL A 89 -44.79 19.15 -11.77
N PRO A 90 -43.83 19.75 -12.52
CA PRO A 90 -42.83 18.97 -13.24
C PRO A 90 -42.02 18.05 -12.33
N LEU A 91 -41.72 16.84 -12.80
CA LEU A 91 -41.00 15.82 -12.03
C LEU A 91 -39.65 16.35 -11.52
N TRP A 92 -38.90 17.04 -12.37
CA TRP A 92 -37.60 17.60 -11.98
C TRP A 92 -37.70 18.60 -10.81
N LYS A 93 -38.82 19.35 -10.73
CA LYS A 93 -39.01 20.39 -9.72
C LYS A 93 -39.36 19.78 -8.36
N SER A 94 -40.20 18.74 -8.36
CA SER A 94 -40.50 17.97 -7.16
C SER A 94 -39.24 17.28 -6.60
N LEU A 95 -38.44 16.67 -7.47
CA LEU A 95 -37.16 16.06 -7.09
C LEU A 95 -36.14 17.07 -6.54
N ASP A 96 -36.07 18.28 -7.11
CA ASP A 96 -35.20 19.36 -6.61
C ASP A 96 -35.61 19.80 -5.20
N GLN A 97 -36.91 20.00 -4.97
CA GLN A 97 -37.46 20.39 -3.65
C GLN A 97 -37.24 19.34 -2.57
N SER A 98 -37.18 18.06 -2.96
CA SER A 98 -36.91 16.97 -2.01
C SER A 98 -35.52 17.02 -1.37
N GLY A 99 -34.54 17.67 -2.02
CA GLY A 99 -33.16 17.74 -1.57
C GLY A 99 -32.39 16.42 -1.59
N ILE A 100 -32.97 15.33 -2.11
CA ILE A 100 -32.34 14.00 -2.18
C ILE A 100 -31.49 13.87 -3.47
N THR A 101 -31.89 14.58 -4.52
CA THR A 101 -31.31 14.48 -5.86
C THR A 101 -30.19 15.49 -6.08
N THR A 102 -29.15 15.10 -6.83
CA THR A 102 -28.08 16.03 -7.18
C THR A 102 -28.54 17.03 -8.24
N GLN A 103 -27.97 18.24 -8.22
CA GLN A 103 -28.28 19.28 -9.21
C GLN A 103 -28.05 18.79 -10.66
N SER A 104 -27.02 17.97 -10.90
CA SER A 104 -26.79 17.35 -12.22
C SER A 104 -27.98 16.53 -12.70
N VAL A 105 -28.57 15.70 -11.83
CA VAL A 105 -29.72 14.86 -12.18
C VAL A 105 -30.97 15.71 -12.38
N VAL A 106 -31.22 16.71 -11.51
CA VAL A 106 -32.32 17.66 -11.68
C VAL A 106 -32.27 18.34 -13.05
N HIS A 107 -31.08 18.80 -13.47
CA HIS A 107 -30.90 19.45 -14.77
C HIS A 107 -31.19 18.50 -15.94
N LEU A 108 -30.71 17.26 -15.88
CA LEU A 108 -30.97 16.24 -16.89
C LEU A 108 -32.46 15.97 -17.06
N LEU A 109 -33.17 15.81 -15.95
CA LEU A 109 -34.62 15.60 -15.97
C LEU A 109 -35.37 16.84 -16.48
N ARG A 110 -34.94 18.05 -16.09
CA ARG A 110 -35.52 19.29 -16.59
C ARG A 110 -35.42 19.38 -18.11
N VAL A 111 -34.24 19.14 -18.68
CA VAL A 111 -34.02 19.17 -20.13
C VAL A 111 -34.88 18.11 -20.80
N GLY A 112 -34.91 16.88 -20.26
CA GLY A 112 -35.72 15.80 -20.82
C GLY A 112 -37.21 16.06 -20.78
N GLU A 113 -37.72 16.63 -19.70
CA GLU A 113 -39.14 16.96 -19.56
C GLU A 113 -39.54 18.13 -20.48
N GLN A 114 -38.69 19.15 -20.62
CA GLN A 114 -38.91 20.28 -21.53
C GLN A 114 -38.81 19.89 -23.01
N SER A 115 -37.92 18.95 -23.35
CA SER A 115 -37.70 18.52 -24.73
C SER A 115 -38.54 17.32 -25.14
N GLY A 116 -39.42 16.81 -24.26
CA GLY A 116 -40.19 15.58 -24.49
C GLY A 116 -39.34 14.30 -24.56
N LYS A 117 -38.07 14.34 -24.13
CA LYS A 117 -37.11 13.22 -24.13
C LYS A 117 -36.81 12.75 -22.71
N LEU A 118 -37.83 12.71 -21.86
CA LEU A 118 -37.68 12.35 -20.46
C LEU A 118 -37.20 10.91 -20.28
N GLU A 119 -37.71 9.97 -21.10
CA GLU A 119 -37.28 8.57 -21.11
C GLU A 119 -35.75 8.45 -21.31
N ALA A 120 -35.22 9.11 -22.34
CA ALA A 120 -33.81 9.10 -22.67
C ALA A 120 -32.93 9.70 -21.57
N ASN A 121 -33.37 10.82 -20.99
CA ASN A 121 -32.63 11.48 -19.91
C ASN A 121 -32.71 10.69 -18.59
N LEU A 122 -33.83 10.04 -18.29
CA LEU A 122 -33.93 9.09 -17.17
C LEU A 122 -32.98 7.91 -17.34
N HIS A 123 -32.88 7.36 -18.56
CA HIS A 123 -31.92 6.31 -18.86
C HIS A 123 -30.48 6.77 -18.68
N ALA A 124 -30.14 7.96 -19.19
CA ALA A 124 -28.83 8.57 -19.00
C ALA A 124 -28.50 8.77 -17.51
N VAL A 125 -29.46 9.25 -16.70
CA VAL A 125 -29.33 9.37 -15.25
C VAL A 125 -29.09 8.01 -14.60
N SER A 126 -29.88 6.99 -14.93
CA SER A 126 -29.73 5.63 -14.39
C SER A 126 -28.34 5.08 -14.67
N VAL A 127 -27.88 5.15 -15.93
CA VAL A 127 -26.55 4.69 -16.34
C VAL A 127 -25.47 5.47 -15.58
N GLN A 128 -25.58 6.80 -15.49
CA GLN A 128 -24.60 7.62 -14.77
C GLN A 128 -24.48 7.23 -13.29
N LEU A 129 -25.60 7.05 -12.60
CA LEU A 129 -25.63 6.68 -11.18
C LEU A 129 -25.10 5.26 -10.97
N GLU A 130 -25.44 4.31 -11.84
CA GLU A 130 -24.92 2.95 -11.80
C GLU A 130 -23.39 2.94 -11.93
N LYS A 131 -22.84 3.65 -12.92
CA LYS A 131 -21.37 3.73 -13.12
C LYS A 131 -20.68 4.37 -11.92
N GLU A 132 -21.27 5.41 -11.33
CA GLU A 132 -20.74 6.02 -10.11
C GLU A 132 -20.77 5.06 -8.92
N ARG A 133 -21.86 4.31 -8.74
CA ARG A 133 -21.99 3.29 -7.69
C ARG A 133 -20.95 2.18 -7.86
N LEU A 134 -20.80 1.64 -9.06
CA LEU A 134 -19.81 0.60 -9.37
C LEU A 134 -18.39 1.09 -9.11
N PHE A 135 -18.07 2.31 -9.54
CA PHE A 135 -16.78 2.95 -9.29
C PHE A 135 -16.51 3.12 -7.79
N ARG A 136 -17.46 3.66 -7.03
CA ARG A 136 -17.35 3.81 -5.56
C ARG A 136 -17.20 2.46 -4.87
N SER A 137 -17.93 1.44 -5.33
CA SER A 137 -17.83 0.08 -4.81
C SER A 137 -16.43 -0.50 -5.02
N LYS A 138 -15.89 -0.36 -6.24
CA LYS A 138 -14.52 -0.80 -6.57
C LYS A 138 -13.47 -0.09 -5.72
N ILE A 139 -13.59 1.23 -5.54
CA ILE A 139 -12.69 1.99 -4.65
C ILE A 139 -12.77 1.46 -3.22
N ARG A 140 -13.99 1.27 -2.68
CA ARG A 140 -14.16 0.76 -1.31
C ARG A 140 -13.58 -0.64 -1.17
N GLY A 141 -13.81 -1.52 -2.15
CA GLY A 141 -13.25 -2.86 -2.18
C GLY A 141 -11.73 -2.85 -2.18
N ALA A 142 -11.10 -2.03 -3.03
CA ALA A 142 -9.65 -1.88 -3.11
C ALA A 142 -9.03 -1.32 -1.82
N LEU A 143 -9.74 -0.45 -1.10
CA LEU A 143 -9.27 0.17 0.15
C LEU A 143 -9.55 -0.64 1.41
N LEU A 144 -10.44 -1.65 1.34
CA LEU A 144 -10.83 -2.44 2.51
C LEU A 144 -9.64 -3.22 3.08
N TYR A 145 -8.90 -3.92 2.23
CA TYR A 145 -7.70 -4.67 2.63
C TYR A 145 -6.60 -3.77 3.22
N PRO A 146 -6.15 -2.70 2.52
CA PRO A 146 -5.20 -1.73 3.10
C PRO A 146 -5.66 -1.18 4.45
N GLY A 147 -6.94 -0.80 4.55
CA GLY A 147 -7.51 -0.27 5.79
C GLY A 147 -7.48 -1.28 6.93
N PHE A 148 -7.81 -2.54 6.67
CA PHE A 148 -7.78 -3.61 7.68
C PHE A 148 -6.37 -3.86 8.20
N VAL A 149 -5.39 -4.01 7.30
CA VAL A 149 -3.99 -4.27 7.68
C VAL A 149 -3.39 -3.12 8.47
N LEU A 150 -3.62 -1.86 8.05
CA LEU A 150 -3.13 -0.69 8.76
C LEU A 150 -3.75 -0.56 10.15
N VAL A 151 -5.06 -0.84 10.29
CA VAL A 151 -5.71 -0.85 11.61
C VAL A 151 -5.12 -1.94 12.49
N LEU A 152 -4.89 -3.14 11.98
CA LEU A 152 -4.27 -4.23 12.74
C LEU A 152 -2.84 -3.87 13.19
N ALA A 153 -2.00 -3.36 12.28
CA ALA A 153 -0.65 -2.91 12.59
C ALA A 153 -0.65 -1.82 13.66
N LEU A 154 -1.57 -0.85 13.57
CA LEU A 154 -1.73 0.21 14.56
C LEU A 154 -2.18 -0.32 15.93
N VAL A 155 -3.12 -1.27 15.97
CA VAL A 155 -3.56 -1.94 17.20
C VAL A 155 -2.41 -2.68 17.86
N VAL A 156 -1.62 -3.45 17.10
CA VAL A 156 -0.45 -4.18 17.61
C VAL A 156 0.60 -3.19 18.13
N GLY A 157 0.95 -2.17 17.35
CA GLY A 157 1.94 -1.17 17.74
C GLY A 157 1.56 -0.41 19.02
N ILE A 158 0.29 0.02 19.13
CA ILE A 158 -0.23 0.67 20.35
C ILE A 158 -0.19 -0.31 21.53
N SER A 159 -0.56 -1.57 21.32
CA SER A 159 -0.55 -2.59 22.38
C SER A 159 0.85 -2.81 22.94
N VAL A 160 1.86 -2.96 22.07
CA VAL A 160 3.26 -3.09 22.50
C VAL A 160 3.72 -1.83 23.24
N SER A 161 3.41 -0.65 22.71
CA SER A 161 3.79 0.63 23.34
C SER A 161 3.12 0.88 24.69
N TRP A 162 1.89 0.41 24.89
CA TRP A 162 1.12 0.64 26.13
C TRP A 162 1.42 -0.40 27.21
N PHE A 163 1.62 -1.68 26.85
CA PHE A 163 1.79 -2.75 27.83
C PHE A 163 3.26 -3.16 28.03
N ILE A 164 4.00 -3.36 26.95
CA ILE A 164 5.33 -3.98 27.00
C ILE A 164 6.38 -2.93 27.36
N LEU A 165 6.38 -1.79 26.67
CA LEU A 165 7.41 -0.76 26.86
C LEU A 165 7.46 -0.18 28.29
N PRO A 166 6.34 0.09 28.99
CA PRO A 166 6.38 0.60 30.36
C PRO A 166 6.95 -0.42 31.36
N GLN A 167 6.65 -1.72 31.18
CA GLN A 167 7.21 -2.78 32.02
C GLN A 167 8.73 -2.85 31.88
N LEU A 168 9.20 -2.80 30.63
CA LEU A 168 10.62 -2.71 30.31
C LEU A 168 11.25 -1.47 30.95
N ALA A 169 10.66 -0.29 30.74
CA ALA A 169 11.14 0.98 31.31
C ALA A 169 11.31 0.93 32.83
N GLY A 170 10.39 0.27 33.54
CA GLY A 170 10.47 0.06 35.00
C GLY A 170 11.72 -0.75 35.40
N VAL A 171 12.05 -1.80 34.66
CA VAL A 171 13.25 -2.62 34.89
C VAL A 171 14.52 -1.83 34.57
N PHE A 172 14.56 -1.12 33.45
CA PHE A 172 15.72 -0.29 33.08
C PHE A 172 16.00 0.83 34.08
N GLY A 173 14.95 1.45 34.64
CA GLY A 173 15.08 2.47 35.67
C GLY A 173 15.74 1.97 36.96
N GLN A 174 15.53 0.70 37.32
CA GLN A 174 16.19 0.09 38.49
C GLN A 174 17.68 -0.14 38.26
N LEU A 175 18.07 -0.41 37.01
CA LEU A 175 19.46 -0.70 36.62
C LEU A 175 20.27 0.57 36.31
N ARG A 176 19.67 1.77 36.40
CA ARG A 176 20.29 3.08 36.10
C ARG A 176 20.97 3.15 34.72
N ILE A 177 20.46 2.40 33.74
CA ILE A 177 20.96 2.40 32.37
C ILE A 177 20.14 3.42 31.56
N GLU A 178 20.84 4.24 30.77
CA GLU A 178 20.16 5.18 29.89
C GLU A 178 19.47 4.47 28.73
N LEU A 179 18.16 4.69 28.61
CA LEU A 179 17.38 4.15 27.50
C LEU A 179 17.77 4.81 26.17
N PRO A 180 17.95 4.03 25.08
CA PRO A 180 18.17 4.56 23.74
C PRO A 180 17.08 5.56 23.31
N ILE A 181 17.45 6.51 22.44
CA ILE A 181 16.57 7.61 22.01
C ILE A 181 15.25 7.08 21.45
N LEU A 182 15.30 6.03 20.62
CA LEU A 182 14.12 5.43 20.00
C LEU A 182 13.14 4.89 21.07
N THR A 183 13.64 4.13 22.04
CA THR A 183 12.85 3.59 23.14
C THR A 183 12.30 4.71 24.04
N ARG A 184 13.09 5.74 24.32
CA ARG A 184 12.66 6.91 25.11
C ARG A 184 11.50 7.65 24.42
N LEU A 185 11.58 7.85 23.11
CA LEU A 185 10.52 8.46 22.32
C LEU A 185 9.23 7.63 22.35
N LEU A 186 9.32 6.31 22.20
CA LEU A 186 8.14 5.44 22.27
C LEU A 186 7.54 5.36 23.68
N ILE A 187 8.34 5.37 24.75
CA ILE A 187 7.82 5.44 26.13
C ILE A 187 7.14 6.80 26.37
N GLN A 188 7.74 7.90 25.91
CA GLN A 188 7.12 9.23 25.99
C GLN A 188 5.81 9.29 25.21
N PHE A 189 5.76 8.69 24.02
CA PHE A 189 4.53 8.59 23.23
C PHE A 189 3.50 7.70 23.92
N GLY A 190 3.91 6.55 24.47
CA GLY A 190 3.06 5.62 25.20
C GLY A 190 2.50 6.21 26.50
N THR A 191 3.27 7.01 27.22
CA THR A 191 2.83 7.75 28.43
C THR A 191 1.98 8.98 28.07
N PHE A 192 2.24 9.62 26.94
CA PHE A 192 1.37 10.67 26.40
C PHE A 192 -0.01 10.09 26.01
N LEU A 193 -0.05 8.95 25.31
CA LEU A 193 -1.29 8.20 25.04
C LEU A 193 -1.91 7.68 26.36
N SER A 194 -1.06 7.20 27.27
CA SER A 194 -1.25 7.04 28.72
C SER A 194 -2.33 7.92 29.33
N VAL A 195 -1.94 9.19 29.38
CA VAL A 195 -2.57 10.25 30.14
C VAL A 195 -3.56 11.03 29.29
N TYR A 196 -3.20 11.33 28.05
CA TYR A 196 -3.97 12.20 27.15
C TYR A 196 -4.70 11.43 26.06
N GLY A 197 -4.55 10.11 25.92
CA GLY A 197 -5.09 9.34 24.79
C GLY A 197 -6.59 9.52 24.57
N VAL A 198 -7.37 9.70 25.64
CA VAL A 198 -8.83 9.96 25.56
C VAL A 198 -9.14 11.29 24.84
N VAL A 199 -8.25 12.28 24.89
CA VAL A 199 -8.40 13.59 24.23
C VAL A 199 -7.55 13.68 22.96
N ALA A 200 -6.30 13.23 23.01
CA ALA A 200 -5.32 13.30 21.96
C ALA A 200 -5.70 12.44 20.74
N ILE A 201 -6.20 11.21 20.94
CA ILE A 201 -6.58 10.34 19.81
C ILE A 201 -7.78 10.92 19.06
N PRO A 202 -8.91 11.30 19.72
CA PRO A 202 -10.00 11.97 19.02
C PRO A 202 -9.61 13.32 18.41
N SER A 203 -8.75 14.11 19.07
CA SER A 203 -8.29 15.40 18.54
C SER A 203 -7.39 15.22 17.31
N PHE A 204 -6.53 14.21 17.29
CA PHE A 204 -5.70 13.88 16.13
C PHE A 204 -6.56 13.37 14.97
N LEU A 205 -7.49 12.44 15.23
CA LEU A 205 -8.46 11.97 14.24
C LEU A 205 -9.32 13.11 13.69
N ALA A 206 -9.79 14.02 14.56
CA ALA A 206 -10.52 15.21 14.16
C ALA A 206 -9.65 16.14 13.33
N GLY A 207 -8.41 16.39 13.73
CA GLY A 207 -7.45 17.21 12.98
C GLY A 207 -7.15 16.65 11.60
N LEU A 208 -6.89 15.34 11.50
CA LEU A 208 -6.70 14.65 10.23
C LEU A 208 -7.96 14.70 9.36
N PHE A 209 -9.14 14.53 9.97
CA PHE A 209 -10.42 14.68 9.28
C PHE A 209 -10.63 16.10 8.77
N PHE A 210 -10.35 17.14 9.58
CA PHE A 210 -10.47 18.54 9.18
C PHE A 210 -9.47 18.88 8.07
N LEU A 211 -8.22 18.42 8.18
CA LEU A 211 -7.21 18.57 7.15
C LEU A 211 -7.68 17.94 5.82
N PHE A 212 -8.14 16.69 5.87
CA PHE A 212 -8.67 15.99 4.71
C PHE A 212 -9.92 16.69 4.13
N TYR A 213 -10.84 17.12 4.98
CA TYR A 213 -12.04 17.86 4.60
C TYR A 213 -11.69 19.18 3.92
N PHE A 214 -10.73 19.94 4.45
CA PHE A 214 -10.27 21.17 3.84
C PHE A 214 -9.58 20.91 2.50
N LEU A 215 -8.72 19.89 2.41
CA LEU A 215 -7.97 19.62 1.18
C LEU A 215 -8.84 19.11 0.02
N PHE A 216 -9.87 18.31 0.32
CA PHE A 216 -10.67 17.61 -0.68
C PHE A 216 -12.11 18.14 -0.86
N PHE A 217 -12.72 18.69 0.19
CA PHE A 217 -14.15 19.04 0.20
C PHE A 217 -14.40 20.55 0.17
N PHE A 218 -13.51 21.36 0.73
CA PHE A 218 -13.70 22.81 0.79
C PHE A 218 -13.48 23.44 -0.60
N HIS A 219 -14.49 24.19 -1.08
CA HIS A 219 -14.59 24.68 -2.46
C HIS A 219 -13.36 25.47 -2.92
N ARG A 220 -12.74 26.27 -2.03
CA ARG A 220 -11.56 27.07 -2.38
C ARG A 220 -10.26 26.29 -2.45
N THR A 221 -10.14 25.14 -1.79
CA THR A 221 -8.89 24.36 -1.67
C THR A 221 -8.94 23.03 -2.40
N ARG A 222 -10.13 22.63 -2.88
CA ARG A 222 -10.35 21.42 -3.70
C ARG A 222 -9.41 21.32 -4.91
N PHE A 223 -8.97 22.44 -5.48
CA PHE A 223 -8.03 22.43 -6.60
C PHE A 223 -6.64 21.90 -6.19
N ILE A 224 -6.19 22.12 -4.95
CA ILE A 224 -4.93 21.56 -4.43
C ILE A 224 -5.04 20.05 -4.31
N GLY A 225 -6.11 19.55 -3.68
CA GLY A 225 -6.36 18.12 -3.57
C GLY A 225 -6.45 17.43 -4.93
N GLN A 226 -7.13 18.05 -5.90
CA GLN A 226 -7.18 17.56 -7.28
C GLN A 226 -5.79 17.55 -7.94
N ARG A 227 -4.96 18.58 -7.74
CA ARG A 227 -3.61 18.63 -8.30
C ARG A 227 -2.70 17.52 -7.75
N ILE A 228 -2.83 17.20 -6.46
CA ILE A 228 -2.09 16.09 -5.82
C ILE A 228 -2.52 14.74 -6.42
N LEU A 229 -3.83 14.50 -6.57
CA LEU A 229 -4.36 13.27 -7.16
C LEU A 229 -3.89 13.07 -8.61
N PHE A 230 -3.79 14.15 -9.39
CA PHE A 230 -3.30 14.11 -10.76
C PHE A 230 -1.78 13.94 -10.86
N PHE A 231 -1.02 14.13 -9.78
CA PHE A 231 0.44 13.91 -9.76
C PHE A 231 0.80 12.43 -9.60
N ILE A 232 -0.06 11.64 -8.95
CA ILE A 232 0.17 10.21 -8.77
C ILE A 232 -0.15 9.49 -10.10
N PRO A 233 0.84 8.92 -10.81
CA PRO A 233 0.68 8.46 -12.20
C PRO A 233 -0.47 7.46 -12.38
N VAL A 234 -0.62 6.54 -11.44
CA VAL A 234 -1.66 5.49 -11.44
C VAL A 234 -3.05 6.09 -11.23
N ILE A 235 -3.17 7.04 -10.30
CA ILE A 235 -4.46 7.69 -9.99
C ILE A 235 -4.89 8.56 -11.17
N HIS A 236 -3.97 9.34 -11.75
CA HIS A 236 -4.26 10.12 -12.95
C HIS A 236 -4.83 9.25 -14.08
N MET A 237 -4.22 8.08 -14.33
CA MET A 237 -4.70 7.15 -15.35
C MET A 237 -6.12 6.64 -15.06
N VAL A 238 -6.42 6.26 -13.82
CA VAL A 238 -7.76 5.82 -13.41
C VAL A 238 -8.78 6.93 -13.60
N LEU A 239 -8.49 8.15 -13.13
CA LEU A 239 -9.40 9.29 -13.24
C LEU A 239 -9.70 9.63 -14.70
N ARG A 240 -8.67 9.66 -15.55
CA ARG A 240 -8.84 9.87 -16.99
C ARG A 240 -9.69 8.79 -17.64
N ASN A 241 -9.45 7.52 -17.31
CA ASN A 241 -10.23 6.41 -17.88
C ASN A 241 -11.70 6.48 -17.46
N VAL A 242 -11.99 6.84 -16.21
CA VAL A 242 -13.35 7.02 -15.70
C VAL A 242 -14.07 8.14 -16.45
N GLU A 243 -13.39 9.25 -16.69
CA GLU A 243 -14.00 10.39 -17.40
C GLU A 243 -14.19 10.09 -18.89
N MET A 244 -13.28 9.35 -19.54
CA MET A 244 -13.49 8.91 -20.93
C MET A 244 -14.61 7.86 -21.05
N ALA A 245 -14.72 6.95 -20.07
CA ALA A 245 -15.84 6.02 -19.98
C ALA A 245 -17.17 6.77 -19.84
N ARG A 246 -17.24 7.74 -18.91
CA ARG A 246 -18.41 8.61 -18.72
C ARG A 246 -18.72 9.40 -19.98
N PHE A 247 -17.73 10.05 -20.58
CA PHE A 247 -17.88 10.84 -21.80
C PHE A 247 -18.48 9.97 -22.91
N GLY A 248 -17.89 8.81 -23.21
CA GLY A 248 -18.39 7.92 -24.26
C GLY A 248 -19.79 7.39 -23.97
N THR A 249 -20.02 6.84 -22.77
CA THR A 249 -21.30 6.22 -22.42
C THR A 249 -22.43 7.24 -22.31
N LEU A 250 -22.24 8.33 -21.58
CA LEU A 250 -23.29 9.34 -21.35
C LEU A 250 -23.56 10.17 -22.61
N PHE A 251 -22.51 10.63 -23.29
CA PHE A 251 -22.67 11.42 -24.51
C PHE A 251 -23.28 10.57 -25.63
N GLY A 252 -22.75 9.35 -25.84
CA GLY A 252 -23.26 8.40 -26.82
C GLY A 252 -24.72 8.04 -26.59
N THR A 253 -25.11 7.73 -25.35
CA THR A 253 -26.51 7.39 -25.02
C THR A 253 -27.48 8.54 -25.30
N LEU A 254 -27.08 9.78 -24.99
CA LEU A 254 -27.94 10.94 -25.23
C LEU A 254 -28.04 11.27 -26.73
N LEU A 255 -26.94 11.18 -27.46
CA LEU A 255 -26.95 11.38 -28.92
C LEU A 255 -27.74 10.28 -29.65
N ASP A 256 -27.63 9.02 -29.21
CA ASP A 256 -28.38 7.89 -29.76
C ASP A 256 -29.90 8.06 -29.57
N ALA A 257 -30.28 8.65 -28.43
CA ALA A 257 -31.65 9.10 -28.17
C ALA A 257 -32.05 10.40 -28.89
N GLY A 258 -31.20 10.89 -29.81
CA GLY A 258 -31.44 12.06 -30.63
C GLY A 258 -31.37 13.40 -29.88
N VAL A 259 -30.81 13.46 -28.67
CA VAL A 259 -30.56 14.73 -27.96
C VAL A 259 -29.50 15.51 -28.75
N SER A 260 -29.68 16.83 -28.85
CA SER A 260 -28.70 17.67 -29.56
C SER A 260 -27.30 17.56 -28.95
N PRO A 261 -26.22 17.63 -29.75
CA PRO A 261 -24.85 17.53 -29.22
C PRO A 261 -24.56 18.51 -28.09
N GLN A 262 -25.11 19.71 -28.16
CA GLN A 262 -24.86 20.77 -27.17
C GLN A 262 -25.53 20.43 -25.83
N GLN A 263 -26.81 20.02 -25.85
CA GLN A 263 -27.52 19.59 -24.65
C GLN A 263 -26.91 18.32 -24.06
N ALA A 264 -26.53 17.36 -24.90
CA ALA A 264 -25.92 16.13 -24.45
C ALA A 264 -24.55 16.36 -23.81
N LEU A 265 -23.74 17.27 -24.37
CA LEU A 265 -22.45 17.65 -23.79
C LEU A 265 -22.59 18.47 -22.50
N PHE A 266 -23.60 19.34 -22.41
CA PHE A 266 -23.95 20.02 -21.17
C PHE A 266 -24.30 19.02 -20.05
N SER A 267 -25.01 17.94 -20.38
CA SER A 267 -25.28 16.86 -19.42
C SER A 267 -24.01 16.16 -18.95
N VAL A 268 -23.07 15.88 -19.86
CA VAL A 268 -21.76 15.32 -19.50
C VAL A 268 -20.99 16.26 -18.58
N ARG A 269 -21.02 17.56 -18.85
CA ARG A 269 -20.41 18.60 -18.03
C ARG A 269 -20.96 18.64 -16.61
N GLN A 270 -22.27 18.46 -16.44
CA GLN A 270 -22.89 18.42 -15.11
C GLN A 270 -22.52 17.15 -14.33
N GLY A 271 -22.25 16.05 -15.04
CA GLY A 271 -21.89 14.77 -14.44
C GLY A 271 -20.42 14.63 -14.01
N THR A 272 -19.53 15.55 -14.39
CA THR A 272 -18.13 15.52 -13.97
C THR A 272 -17.88 16.29 -12.68
N SER A 273 -16.95 15.79 -11.87
CA SER A 273 -16.54 16.42 -10.60
C SER A 273 -15.13 17.03 -10.66
N PHE A 274 -14.47 16.92 -11.82
CA PHE A 274 -13.10 17.34 -12.04
C PHE A 274 -13.05 18.68 -12.76
N VAL A 275 -12.44 19.69 -12.13
CA VAL A 275 -12.45 21.07 -12.63
C VAL A 275 -11.81 21.19 -14.01
N LEU A 276 -10.78 20.39 -14.30
CA LEU A 276 -10.12 20.35 -15.61
C LEU A 276 -11.10 19.90 -16.71
N TYR A 277 -11.89 18.86 -16.45
CA TYR A 277 -12.89 18.38 -17.40
C TYR A 277 -14.09 19.33 -17.53
N THR A 278 -14.52 19.97 -16.44
CA THR A 278 -15.58 21.00 -16.50
C THR A 278 -15.19 22.12 -17.48
N ARG A 279 -13.97 22.66 -17.37
CA ARG A 279 -13.47 23.71 -18.28
C ARG A 279 -13.36 23.23 -19.72
N PHE A 280 -12.92 21.99 -19.92
CA PHE A 280 -12.83 21.38 -21.24
C PHE A 280 -14.21 21.21 -21.89
N TYR A 281 -15.21 20.73 -21.14
CA TYR A 281 -16.57 20.60 -21.67
C TYR A 281 -17.23 21.95 -21.90
N ASP A 282 -17.04 22.94 -21.02
CA ASP A 282 -17.53 24.31 -21.24
C ASP A 282 -16.95 24.90 -22.56
N TYR A 283 -15.67 24.66 -22.85
CA TYR A 283 -15.03 25.03 -24.12
C TYR A 283 -15.64 24.30 -25.33
N LEU A 284 -15.82 22.98 -25.24
CA LEU A 284 -16.42 22.21 -26.33
C LEU A 284 -17.86 22.64 -26.63
N ILE A 285 -18.67 22.93 -25.60
CA ILE A 285 -20.05 23.41 -25.77
C ILE A 285 -20.05 24.71 -26.58
N ALA A 286 -19.22 25.69 -26.19
CA ALA A 286 -19.14 26.98 -26.88
C ALA A 286 -18.71 26.84 -28.35
N ASN A 287 -17.77 25.93 -28.64
CA ASN A 287 -17.32 25.68 -30.00
C ASN A 287 -18.38 25.02 -30.88
N ILE A 288 -19.08 24.02 -30.34
CA ILE A 288 -20.16 23.33 -31.08
C ILE A 288 -21.35 24.27 -31.31
N ASP A 289 -21.67 25.13 -30.33
CA ASP A 289 -22.67 26.20 -30.50
C ASP A 289 -22.29 27.16 -31.64
N SER A 290 -20.99 27.37 -31.84
CA SER A 290 -20.45 28.20 -32.92
C SER A 290 -20.25 27.45 -34.25
N GLY A 291 -20.64 26.17 -34.33
CA GLY A 291 -20.51 25.35 -35.53
C GLY A 291 -19.10 24.79 -35.79
N VAL A 292 -18.18 24.87 -34.82
CA VAL A 292 -16.83 24.31 -34.93
C VAL A 292 -16.88 22.80 -34.68
N SER A 293 -16.23 22.04 -35.56
CA SER A 293 -16.16 20.57 -35.44
C SER A 293 -15.44 20.11 -34.16
N PHE A 294 -15.73 18.89 -33.70
CA PHE A 294 -14.98 18.26 -32.60
C PHE A 294 -13.50 18.14 -32.94
N ARG A 295 -13.18 17.74 -34.17
CA ARG A 295 -11.80 17.59 -34.64
C ARG A 295 -11.02 18.90 -34.49
N GLN A 296 -11.58 20.01 -34.93
CA GLN A 296 -10.95 21.33 -34.80
C GLN A 296 -10.88 21.78 -33.35
N SER A 297 -11.97 21.60 -32.60
CA SER A 297 -12.01 21.93 -31.17
C SER A 297 -10.92 21.20 -30.37
N PHE A 298 -10.66 19.94 -30.70
CA PHE A 298 -9.61 19.15 -30.05
C PHE A 298 -8.20 19.61 -30.41
N HIS A 299 -7.97 19.97 -31.68
CA HIS A 299 -6.69 20.50 -32.12
C HIS A 299 -6.33 21.80 -31.41
N ASP A 300 -7.31 22.69 -31.23
CA ASP A 300 -7.09 24.03 -30.69
C ASP A 300 -7.04 24.08 -29.16
N TYR A 301 -7.42 22.99 -28.46
CA TYR A 301 -7.41 22.94 -27.00
C TYR A 301 -6.01 22.62 -26.44
N PRO A 302 -5.44 23.48 -25.57
CA PRO A 302 -4.08 23.31 -25.08
C PRO A 302 -3.95 22.08 -24.17
N ASN A 303 -2.85 21.33 -24.34
CA ASN A 303 -2.52 20.14 -23.54
C ASN A 303 -3.61 19.04 -23.52
N LEU A 304 -4.42 18.95 -24.58
CA LEU A 304 -5.53 18.01 -24.64
C LEU A 304 -5.13 16.55 -24.45
N SER A 305 -3.95 16.13 -24.92
CA SER A 305 -3.46 14.75 -24.82
C SER A 305 -3.38 14.24 -23.37
N SER A 306 -3.26 15.13 -22.39
CA SER A 306 -3.30 14.79 -20.96
C SER A 306 -4.72 14.44 -20.47
N LEU A 307 -5.75 15.04 -21.06
CA LEU A 307 -7.17 14.89 -20.67
C LEU A 307 -7.89 13.86 -21.55
N VAL A 308 -7.68 13.91 -22.86
CA VAL A 308 -8.33 13.06 -23.86
C VAL A 308 -7.24 12.38 -24.68
N PRO A 309 -7.11 11.05 -24.60
CA PRO A 309 -6.11 10.33 -25.37
C PRO A 309 -6.32 10.49 -26.88
N VAL A 310 -5.21 10.48 -27.64
CA VAL A 310 -5.22 10.69 -29.10
C VAL A 310 -6.17 9.72 -29.82
N SER A 311 -6.25 8.47 -29.37
CA SER A 311 -7.18 7.49 -29.93
C SER A 311 -8.66 7.90 -29.82
N VAL A 312 -9.04 8.54 -28.71
CA VAL A 312 -10.42 9.04 -28.52
C VAL A 312 -10.67 10.24 -29.44
N GLN A 313 -9.70 11.15 -29.57
CA GLN A 313 -9.81 12.31 -30.45
C GLN A 313 -10.05 11.87 -31.91
N GLN A 314 -9.29 10.86 -32.36
CA GLN A 314 -9.43 10.29 -33.71
C GLN A 314 -10.77 9.58 -33.89
N MET A 315 -11.18 8.74 -32.94
CA MET A 315 -12.48 8.05 -32.98
C MET A 315 -13.62 9.06 -33.09
N VAL A 316 -13.67 10.07 -32.22
CA VAL A 316 -14.70 11.10 -32.26
C VAL A 316 -14.66 11.89 -33.57
N GLY A 317 -13.48 12.27 -34.06
CA GLY A 317 -13.34 12.98 -35.32
C GLY A 317 -13.77 12.16 -36.56
N VAL A 318 -13.60 10.84 -36.54
CA VAL A 318 -14.10 9.94 -37.59
C VAL A 318 -15.60 9.68 -37.44
N GLY A 319 -16.09 9.56 -36.21
CA GLY A 319 -17.52 9.41 -35.90
C GLY A 319 -18.33 10.64 -36.31
N GLU A 320 -17.80 11.84 -36.09
CA GLU A 320 -18.39 13.09 -36.55
C GLU A 320 -18.48 13.16 -38.07
N GLN A 321 -17.38 12.83 -38.78
CA GLN A 321 -17.34 12.86 -40.25
C GLN A 321 -18.23 11.80 -40.91
N SER A 322 -18.34 10.62 -40.29
CA SER A 322 -19.18 9.52 -40.81
C SER A 322 -20.65 9.63 -40.39
N GLY A 323 -21.00 10.60 -39.53
CA GLY A 323 -22.34 10.72 -38.94
C GLY A 323 -22.67 9.64 -37.90
N ASN A 324 -21.73 8.74 -37.59
CA ASN A 324 -21.91 7.65 -36.62
C ASN A 324 -21.27 7.96 -35.26
N LEU A 325 -21.34 9.23 -34.84
CA LEU A 325 -20.81 9.69 -33.57
C LEU A 325 -21.42 8.97 -32.34
N PRO A 326 -22.75 8.69 -32.27
CA PRO A 326 -23.34 8.01 -31.12
C PRO A 326 -22.74 6.62 -30.88
N GLU A 327 -22.67 5.78 -31.91
CA GLU A 327 -22.13 4.42 -31.80
C GLU A 327 -20.64 4.45 -31.43
N THR A 328 -19.88 5.35 -32.07
CA THR A 328 -18.45 5.51 -31.81
C THR A 328 -18.18 5.91 -30.35
N LEU A 329 -18.98 6.80 -29.78
CA LEU A 329 -18.88 7.20 -28.38
C LEU A 329 -19.24 6.06 -27.42
N LEU A 330 -20.26 5.25 -27.73
CA LEU A 330 -20.59 4.08 -26.93
C LEU A 330 -19.44 3.05 -26.94
N GLN A 331 -18.76 2.88 -28.07
CA GLN A 331 -17.55 2.04 -28.16
C GLN A 331 -16.39 2.61 -27.33
N VAL A 332 -16.16 3.92 -27.38
CA VAL A 332 -15.20 4.60 -26.48
C VAL A 332 -15.57 4.35 -25.02
N GLY A 333 -16.84 4.48 -24.66
CA GLY A 333 -17.36 4.20 -23.32
C GLY A 333 -16.97 2.80 -22.85
N LYS A 334 -17.34 1.77 -23.63
CA LYS A 334 -17.02 0.36 -23.33
C LYS A 334 -15.52 0.10 -23.22
N LEU A 335 -14.71 0.65 -24.13
CA LEU A 335 -13.25 0.51 -24.11
C LEU A 335 -12.65 1.08 -22.82
N TYR A 336 -13.08 2.27 -22.42
CA TYR A 336 -12.55 2.94 -21.24
C TYR A 336 -13.12 2.42 -19.92
N GLU A 337 -14.31 1.82 -19.93
CA GLU A 337 -14.81 1.01 -18.82
C GLU A 337 -13.88 -0.20 -18.56
N ALA A 338 -13.53 -0.95 -19.61
CA ALA A 338 -12.59 -2.06 -19.50
C ALA A 338 -11.19 -1.59 -19.03
N ARG A 339 -10.70 -0.45 -19.54
CA ARG A 339 -9.43 0.14 -19.06
C ARG A 339 -9.50 0.63 -17.62
N THR A 340 -10.64 1.16 -17.19
CA THR A 340 -10.87 1.56 -15.79
C THR A 340 -10.78 0.33 -14.90
N ASP A 341 -11.39 -0.78 -15.31
CA ASP A 341 -11.38 -2.02 -14.53
C ASP A 341 -9.99 -2.62 -14.39
N SER A 342 -9.21 -2.65 -15.48
CA SER A 342 -7.80 -3.06 -15.41
C SER A 342 -6.97 -2.11 -14.55
N ALA A 343 -7.14 -0.79 -14.71
CA ALA A 343 -6.40 0.20 -13.92
C ALA A 343 -6.72 0.09 -12.42
N MET A 344 -7.97 -0.19 -12.06
CA MET A 344 -8.37 -0.43 -10.67
C MET A 344 -7.69 -1.68 -10.08
N LYS A 345 -7.58 -2.77 -10.85
CA LYS A 345 -6.85 -3.97 -10.43
C LYS A 345 -5.38 -3.67 -10.21
N SER A 346 -4.74 -2.98 -11.16
CA SER A 346 -3.34 -2.55 -11.03
C SER A 346 -3.12 -1.64 -9.82
N LEU A 347 -4.06 -0.74 -9.51
CA LEU A 347 -3.98 0.10 -8.33
C LEU A 347 -3.97 -0.72 -7.04
N THR A 348 -4.81 -1.76 -6.93
CA THR A 348 -4.80 -2.68 -5.78
C THR A 348 -3.46 -3.42 -5.65
N VAL A 349 -2.91 -3.93 -6.76
CA VAL A 349 -1.61 -4.63 -6.76
C VAL A 349 -0.48 -3.69 -6.34
N LEU A 350 -0.50 -2.43 -6.76
CA LEU A 350 0.53 -1.46 -6.38
C LEU A 350 0.42 -1.00 -4.92
N LEU A 351 -0.76 -1.07 -4.32
CA LEU A 351 -0.93 -0.77 -2.90
C LEU A 351 -0.26 -1.81 -2.00
N GLU A 352 -0.11 -3.06 -2.45
CA GLU A 352 0.44 -4.15 -1.65
C GLU A 352 1.92 -3.93 -1.28
N PRO A 353 2.86 -3.63 -2.20
CA PRO A 353 4.24 -3.30 -1.84
C PRO A 353 4.34 -2.09 -0.89
N ILE A 354 3.52 -1.06 -1.13
CA ILE A 354 3.49 0.13 -0.27
C ILE A 354 3.05 -0.25 1.15
N LEU A 355 2.03 -1.09 1.29
CA LEU A 355 1.59 -1.60 2.58
C LEU A 355 2.66 -2.43 3.27
N LEU A 356 3.34 -3.32 2.54
CA LEU A 356 4.43 -4.14 3.08
C LEU A 356 5.55 -3.25 3.63
N VAL A 357 5.96 -2.21 2.90
CA VAL A 357 7.00 -1.27 3.38
C VAL A 357 6.53 -0.52 4.63
N ILE A 358 5.29 -0.03 4.66
CA ILE A 358 4.74 0.68 5.83
C ILE A 358 4.67 -0.23 7.06
N VAL A 359 4.14 -1.45 6.88
CA VAL A 359 4.03 -2.44 7.97
C VAL A 359 5.40 -2.88 8.43
N TRP A 360 6.31 -3.18 7.51
CA TRP A 360 7.70 -3.53 7.84
C TRP A 360 8.38 -2.44 8.65
N LEU A 361 8.27 -1.17 8.23
CA LEU A 361 8.86 -0.04 8.96
C LEU A 361 8.22 0.13 10.35
N GLY A 362 6.90 -0.08 10.47
CA GLY A 362 6.20 -0.07 11.75
C GLY A 362 6.64 -1.20 12.69
N VAL A 363 6.67 -2.44 12.20
CA VAL A 363 7.08 -3.63 12.97
C VAL A 363 8.55 -3.55 13.34
N LEU A 364 9.44 -3.18 12.42
CA LEU A 364 10.86 -2.98 12.68
C LEU A 364 11.06 -1.89 13.74
N GLY A 365 10.35 -0.77 13.63
CA GLY A 365 10.41 0.30 14.63
C GLY A 365 10.04 -0.19 16.03
N VAL A 366 8.98 -1.00 16.15
CA VAL A 366 8.58 -1.63 17.41
C VAL A 366 9.60 -2.65 17.90
N ALA A 367 10.14 -3.49 17.01
CA ALA A 367 11.13 -4.49 17.36
C ALA A 367 12.42 -3.85 17.87
N LEU A 368 12.95 -2.84 17.16
CA LEU A 368 14.12 -2.08 17.60
C LEU A 368 13.88 -1.39 18.94
N ALA A 369 12.69 -0.85 19.17
CA ALA A 369 12.34 -0.22 20.45
C ALA A 369 12.44 -1.19 21.65
N VAL A 370 12.16 -2.47 21.42
CA VAL A 370 12.20 -3.53 22.44
C VAL A 370 13.60 -4.16 22.55
N ILE A 371 14.25 -4.44 21.43
CA ILE A 371 15.52 -5.17 21.36
C ILE A 371 16.72 -4.28 21.74
N MET A 372 16.75 -3.01 21.29
CA MET A 372 17.88 -2.11 21.57
C MET A 372 18.19 -1.96 23.07
N PRO A 373 17.18 -1.76 23.95
CA PRO A 373 17.42 -1.75 25.39
C PRO A 373 18.06 -3.03 25.92
N ILE A 374 17.66 -4.21 25.41
CA ILE A 374 18.21 -5.50 25.84
C ILE A 374 19.71 -5.58 25.51
N TYR A 375 20.14 -5.12 24.33
CA TYR A 375 21.57 -5.06 23.99
C TYR A 375 22.35 -4.07 24.86
N SER A 376 21.75 -2.95 25.24
CA SER A 376 22.39 -1.98 26.14
C SER A 376 22.65 -2.56 27.54
N LEU A 377 21.84 -3.53 27.99
CA LEU A 377 22.07 -4.26 29.24
C LEU A 377 23.29 -5.16 29.15
N VAL A 378 23.35 -5.98 28.09
CA VAL A 378 24.43 -6.96 27.90
C VAL A 378 25.78 -6.25 27.77
N SER A 379 25.83 -5.13 27.03
CA SER A 379 27.05 -4.33 26.87
C SER A 379 27.42 -3.52 28.13
N GLY A 380 26.46 -2.95 28.85
CA GLY A 380 26.73 -2.17 30.07
C GLY A 380 27.27 -3.01 31.24
N VAL A 381 26.87 -4.28 31.35
CA VAL A 381 27.39 -5.21 32.37
C VAL A 381 28.87 -5.56 32.16
N GLY A 382 29.39 -5.45 30.93
CA GLY A 382 30.80 -5.72 30.61
C GLY A 382 31.79 -4.67 31.16
N GLN A 383 31.36 -3.43 31.40
CA GLN A 383 32.27 -2.33 31.80
C GLN A 383 32.45 -2.19 33.32
N ALA A 384 31.56 -2.75 34.13
CA ALA A 384 31.57 -2.58 35.59
C ALA A 384 32.65 -3.39 36.34
N LYS A 385 33.46 -4.21 35.65
CA LYS A 385 34.45 -5.11 36.28
C LYS A 385 35.84 -4.50 36.50
N HIS A 386 36.11 -3.28 36.00
CA HIS A 386 37.46 -2.66 36.06
C HIS A 386 37.59 -1.43 36.99
N THR A 387 36.60 -1.12 37.83
CA THR A 387 36.71 0.01 38.78
C THR A 387 36.59 -0.46 40.22
N SER A 388 37.60 -1.18 40.69
CA SER A 388 37.83 -1.37 42.14
C SER A 388 39.02 -0.53 42.59
N SER A 389 38.69 0.54 43.32
CA SER A 389 39.44 1.17 44.41
C SER A 389 40.97 1.27 44.32
N ASN A 390 41.50 2.49 44.24
CA ASN A 390 42.78 2.83 44.87
C ASN A 390 42.57 4.06 45.76
N PRO A 391 42.87 4.02 47.08
CA PRO A 391 42.78 5.19 47.93
C PRO A 391 43.98 6.11 47.69
N VAL A 392 43.72 7.41 47.70
CA VAL A 392 44.73 8.47 47.65
C VAL A 392 45.59 8.39 48.93
N VAL A 393 46.90 8.25 48.76
CA VAL A 393 47.91 8.49 49.80
C VAL A 393 48.81 9.63 49.29
N ASP A 394 48.95 10.66 50.13
CA ASP A 394 49.77 11.84 49.88
C ASP A 394 51.26 11.47 49.73
N GLU A 395 51.93 11.98 48.71
CA GLU A 395 53.37 11.75 48.49
C GLU A 395 54.19 13.02 48.79
N GLU A 396 55.10 12.85 49.75
CA GLU A 396 56.08 13.81 50.24
C GLU A 396 57.27 13.90 49.27
N ILE A 397 57.80 15.12 49.11
CA ILE A 397 58.87 15.49 48.17
C ILE A 397 60.21 14.87 48.60
N VAL A 398 60.85 14.08 47.73
CA VAL A 398 62.31 13.89 47.71
C VAL A 398 62.85 13.94 46.28
N THR A 399 63.77 14.88 46.09
CA THR A 399 64.57 15.16 44.89
C THR A 399 65.62 14.08 44.61
N GLY A 400 65.84 13.73 43.33
CA GLY A 400 67.14 13.23 42.91
C GLY A 400 67.21 12.35 41.65
N HIS A 401 67.70 12.96 40.58
CA HIS A 401 68.57 12.39 39.53
C HIS A 401 67.97 11.64 38.33
N ASN A 402 68.45 12.11 37.16
CA ASN A 402 68.30 11.60 35.80
C ASN A 402 68.45 10.07 35.69
N ASP A 403 67.58 9.46 34.90
CA ASP A 403 68.00 8.59 33.79
C ASP A 403 66.87 8.34 32.78
N SER A 404 67.23 8.39 31.50
CA SER A 404 66.57 7.80 30.31
C SER A 404 65.07 8.06 30.05
N ILE A 405 64.80 8.89 29.03
CA ILE A 405 63.53 8.85 28.29
C ILE A 405 63.50 7.53 27.49
N GLN A 406 62.58 6.64 27.83
CA GLN A 406 62.20 5.49 27.03
C GLN A 406 60.70 5.63 26.73
N GLU A 407 60.37 5.87 25.46
CA GLU A 407 58.99 5.81 24.98
C GLU A 407 58.46 4.39 25.16
N VAL A 408 57.55 4.21 26.12
CA VAL A 408 56.78 2.97 26.26
C VAL A 408 55.58 3.10 25.33
N GLY A 409 55.69 2.48 24.15
CA GLY A 409 54.54 2.18 23.31
C GLY A 409 53.52 1.38 24.11
N VAL A 410 52.27 1.83 24.11
CA VAL A 410 51.15 1.04 24.62
C VAL A 410 50.94 -0.09 23.62
N ASP A 411 51.46 -1.27 23.98
CA ASP A 411 51.20 -2.51 23.27
C ASP A 411 49.70 -2.81 23.40
N GLU A 412 48.98 -2.62 22.30
CA GLU A 412 47.57 -2.97 22.18
C GLU A 412 47.51 -4.50 22.23
N GLN A 413 47.29 -5.06 23.43
CA GLN A 413 47.04 -6.48 23.62
C GLN A 413 45.74 -6.87 22.90
N VAL A 414 45.86 -7.15 21.60
CA VAL A 414 44.88 -7.91 20.84
C VAL A 414 44.91 -9.32 21.42
N LEU A 415 43.88 -9.68 22.20
CA LEU A 415 43.67 -11.07 22.58
C LEU A 415 43.61 -11.91 21.29
N PRO A 416 44.40 -12.98 21.14
CA PRO A 416 44.37 -13.78 19.93
C PRO A 416 42.96 -14.36 19.77
N VAL A 417 42.34 -14.14 18.62
CA VAL A 417 41.13 -14.87 18.20
C VAL A 417 41.57 -16.32 18.07
N VAL A 418 41.17 -17.16 19.03
CA VAL A 418 41.44 -18.60 18.98
C VAL A 418 40.57 -19.17 17.87
N VAL A 419 41.15 -19.33 16.68
CA VAL A 419 40.49 -20.00 15.56
C VAL A 419 40.60 -21.50 15.81
N LEU A 420 39.47 -22.12 16.16
CA LEU A 420 39.39 -23.56 16.39
C LEU A 420 39.40 -24.28 15.04
N ARG A 421 40.42 -25.12 14.82
CA ARG A 421 40.57 -25.92 13.60
C ARG A 421 40.48 -27.40 13.92
N LEU A 422 40.00 -28.16 12.94
CA LEU A 422 40.04 -29.62 12.96
C LEU A 422 40.67 -30.15 11.67
N ARG A 423 41.34 -31.30 11.77
CA ARG A 423 41.88 -32.03 10.62
C ARG A 423 41.08 -33.29 10.38
N VAL A 424 40.78 -33.58 9.12
CA VAL A 424 40.03 -34.77 8.73
C VAL A 424 40.96 -35.99 8.72
N LEU A 425 40.61 -37.01 9.49
CA LEU A 425 41.36 -38.26 9.60
C LEU A 425 41.16 -39.16 8.35
N PRO A 426 42.08 -40.11 8.07
CA PRO A 426 41.95 -41.02 6.94
C PRO A 426 40.65 -41.81 6.94
N THR A 427 39.81 -41.58 5.93
CA THR A 427 38.59 -42.36 5.68
C THR A 427 38.84 -43.36 4.56
N GLY A 428 38.15 -44.51 4.58
CA GLY A 428 38.27 -45.54 3.53
C GLY A 428 37.80 -45.10 2.13
N VAL A 429 37.22 -43.90 2.00
CA VAL A 429 36.67 -43.34 0.76
C VAL A 429 37.34 -42.04 0.31
N GLY A 430 38.33 -41.53 1.07
CA GLY A 430 39.12 -40.34 0.72
C GLY A 430 38.46 -38.98 1.01
N TYR A 431 37.25 -38.97 1.57
CA TYR A 431 36.54 -37.75 1.99
C TYR A 431 35.64 -38.02 3.21
N LEU A 432 35.18 -36.94 3.86
CA LEU A 432 34.21 -36.96 4.95
C LEU A 432 32.96 -36.18 4.55
N ASN A 433 31.78 -36.81 4.64
CA ASN A 433 30.52 -36.14 4.32
C ASN A 433 30.14 -35.12 5.40
N VAL A 434 29.78 -33.92 4.96
CA VAL A 434 29.21 -32.86 5.80
C VAL A 434 27.69 -32.94 5.69
N ARG A 435 26.99 -32.93 6.83
CA ARG A 435 25.54 -33.10 6.90
C ARG A 435 24.81 -31.83 7.34
N SER A 436 23.53 -31.74 7.01
CA SER A 436 22.68 -30.59 7.37
C SER A 436 22.38 -30.48 8.87
N SER A 437 22.51 -31.58 9.63
CA SER A 437 22.39 -31.61 11.09
C SER A 437 23.28 -32.71 11.69
N GLY A 438 23.51 -32.67 13.01
CA GLY A 438 24.30 -33.64 13.76
C GLY A 438 23.60 -34.99 13.94
N ASP A 439 23.18 -35.61 12.84
CA ASP A 439 22.52 -36.91 12.78
C ASP A 439 23.06 -37.72 11.59
N LEU A 440 23.19 -39.04 11.74
CA LEU A 440 23.67 -39.95 10.69
C LEU A 440 22.68 -40.06 9.52
N ASP A 441 21.40 -39.76 9.75
CA ASP A 441 20.34 -39.81 8.75
C ASP A 441 20.11 -38.48 8.01
N ALA A 442 20.83 -37.42 8.37
CA ALA A 442 20.67 -36.09 7.78
C ALA A 442 21.27 -35.96 6.37
N ASP A 443 20.66 -35.13 5.51
CA ASP A 443 21.12 -34.91 4.13
C ASP A 443 22.57 -34.43 4.05
N VAL A 444 23.33 -34.93 3.07
CA VAL A 444 24.72 -34.52 2.81
C VAL A 444 24.73 -33.19 2.06
N VAL A 445 25.32 -32.17 2.68
CA VAL A 445 25.42 -30.79 2.16
C VAL A 445 26.79 -30.45 1.59
N GLY A 446 27.81 -31.26 1.87
CA GLY A 446 29.18 -31.03 1.39
C GLY A 446 30.12 -32.20 1.68
N ARG A 447 31.39 -32.06 1.30
CA ARG A 447 32.46 -33.04 1.56
C ARG A 447 33.74 -32.33 1.95
N LEU A 448 34.43 -32.87 2.96
CA LEU A 448 35.76 -32.44 3.37
C LEU A 448 36.80 -33.43 2.87
N ASN A 449 37.95 -32.93 2.43
CA ASN A 449 39.05 -33.78 2.00
C ASN A 449 39.85 -34.30 3.20
N VAL A 450 40.27 -35.56 3.12
CA VAL A 450 41.14 -36.17 4.14
C VAL A 450 42.48 -35.42 4.21
N GLY A 451 42.94 -35.12 5.43
CA GLY A 451 44.21 -34.45 5.69
C GLY A 451 44.17 -32.92 5.62
N GLU A 452 43.07 -32.33 5.12
CA GLU A 452 42.87 -30.88 5.15
C GLU A 452 42.34 -30.40 6.50
N GLU A 453 42.61 -29.13 6.80
CA GLU A 453 42.21 -28.46 8.03
C GLU A 453 41.03 -27.51 7.75
N TYR A 454 40.02 -27.56 8.62
CA TYR A 454 38.82 -26.76 8.50
C TYR A 454 38.48 -26.06 9.81
N GLU A 455 37.91 -24.87 9.71
CA GLU A 455 37.44 -24.10 10.86
C GLU A 455 36.09 -24.64 11.34
N PHE A 456 35.94 -24.77 12.67
CA PHE A 456 34.69 -25.18 13.26
C PHE A 456 34.18 -24.18 14.31
N ILE A 457 32.86 -24.03 14.38
CA ILE A 457 32.18 -23.04 15.21
C ILE A 457 32.00 -23.58 16.63
N ARG A 458 31.53 -24.83 16.74
CA ARG A 458 31.19 -25.48 18.00
C ARG A 458 31.11 -26.99 17.86
N ARG A 459 31.18 -27.66 19.02
CA ARG A 459 30.97 -29.10 19.18
C ARG A 459 29.70 -29.35 19.98
N VAL A 460 28.86 -30.27 19.51
CA VAL A 460 27.66 -30.75 20.21
C VAL A 460 27.70 -32.27 20.21
N ASP A 461 27.79 -32.87 21.39
CA ASP A 461 27.99 -34.31 21.58
C ASP A 461 29.22 -34.86 20.81
N GLN A 462 28.97 -35.72 19.81
CA GLN A 462 29.99 -36.31 18.93
C GLN A 462 30.05 -35.62 17.57
N TRP A 463 29.48 -34.42 17.41
CA TRP A 463 29.42 -33.71 16.13
C TRP A 463 30.08 -32.34 16.20
N TYR A 464 30.72 -31.96 15.10
CA TYR A 464 31.38 -30.67 14.92
C TYR A 464 30.69 -29.88 13.81
N GLU A 465 30.36 -28.62 14.07
CA GLU A 465 29.81 -27.71 13.07
C GLU A 465 30.96 -26.97 12.37
N VAL A 466 31.25 -27.36 11.12
CA VAL A 466 32.35 -26.89 10.28
C VAL A 466 31.87 -25.83 9.30
N VAL A 467 32.71 -24.85 8.99
CA VAL A 467 32.45 -23.82 7.99
C VAL A 467 33.00 -24.25 6.62
N LEU A 468 32.13 -24.26 5.63
CA LEU A 468 32.42 -24.46 4.21
C LEU A 468 32.45 -23.08 3.52
N ASP A 469 33.56 -22.76 2.86
CA ASP A 469 33.76 -21.55 2.05
C ASP A 469 33.38 -20.22 2.77
N GLY A 470 33.56 -20.17 4.09
CA GLY A 470 33.33 -18.97 4.92
C GLY A 470 31.86 -18.56 5.13
N VAL A 471 30.88 -19.26 4.54
CA VAL A 471 29.47 -18.82 4.55
C VAL A 471 28.48 -19.94 4.89
N VAL A 472 28.76 -21.20 4.52
CA VAL A 472 27.84 -22.34 4.73
C VAL A 472 28.35 -23.19 5.88
N SER A 473 27.54 -23.46 6.90
CA SER A 473 27.91 -24.40 7.98
C SER A 473 27.27 -25.77 7.79
N GLY A 474 27.95 -26.81 8.28
CA GLY A 474 27.42 -28.16 8.29
C GLY A 474 28.13 -29.06 9.30
N TRP A 475 27.61 -30.25 9.52
CA TRP A 475 28.01 -31.12 10.64
C TRP A 475 28.82 -32.32 10.19
N VAL A 476 29.91 -32.60 10.90
CA VAL A 476 30.75 -33.79 10.69
C VAL A 476 30.88 -34.60 11.98
N PHE A 477 30.99 -35.92 11.83
CA PHE A 477 31.05 -36.83 12.96
C PHE A 477 32.48 -36.89 13.53
N GLY A 478 32.56 -36.82 14.86
CA GLY A 478 33.79 -36.61 15.63
C GLY A 478 34.82 -37.71 15.53
N GLU A 479 34.42 -38.94 15.19
CA GLU A 479 35.33 -40.08 15.03
C GLU A 479 36.28 -39.92 13.83
N TYR A 480 35.94 -39.03 12.89
CA TYR A 480 36.71 -38.81 11.66
C TYR A 480 37.47 -37.48 11.64
N VAL A 481 37.56 -36.78 12.78
CA VAL A 481 38.23 -35.49 12.88
C VAL A 481 39.07 -35.40 14.16
N GLU A 482 40.20 -34.70 14.06
CA GLU A 482 41.10 -34.42 15.19
C GLU A 482 41.17 -32.90 15.40
N GLU A 483 40.90 -32.43 16.62
CA GLU A 483 41.01 -31.01 16.97
C GLU A 483 42.49 -30.59 16.99
N ILE A 484 42.81 -29.45 16.36
CA ILE A 484 44.15 -28.86 16.37
C ILE A 484 44.08 -27.57 17.20
N ASP A 485 44.76 -27.56 18.35
CA ASP A 485 44.90 -26.37 19.17
C ASP A 485 45.78 -25.33 18.47
N GLY A 486 45.21 -24.15 18.20
CA GLY A 486 45.84 -23.04 17.47
C GLY A 486 46.96 -22.30 18.21
N SER A 487 47.78 -22.98 19.02
CA SER A 487 48.85 -22.38 19.82
C SER A 487 50.24 -22.34 19.16
N SER A 488 50.36 -22.71 17.89
CA SER A 488 51.60 -22.52 17.13
C SER A 488 51.31 -22.00 15.72
N LEU A 489 51.40 -20.68 15.55
CA LEU A 489 51.57 -20.08 14.24
C LEU A 489 52.84 -19.23 14.29
N ASP A 490 53.85 -19.65 13.53
CA ASP A 490 54.94 -18.79 13.07
C ASP A 490 54.32 -17.63 12.25
N PRO A 491 54.89 -16.41 12.32
CA PRO A 491 54.30 -15.25 11.68
C PRO A 491 54.33 -15.39 10.17
N VAL A 492 53.16 -15.24 9.54
CA VAL A 492 53.00 -15.16 8.09
C VAL A 492 53.62 -13.83 7.62
N GLU A 493 54.61 -13.96 6.76
CA GLU A 493 55.27 -12.88 6.03
C GLU A 493 54.25 -12.19 5.10
N GLU A 494 54.02 -10.89 5.28
CA GLU A 494 53.24 -10.06 4.35
C GLU A 494 53.96 -10.03 2.99
N ALA A 495 53.44 -10.83 2.04
CA ALA A 495 53.88 -10.73 0.65
C ALA A 495 53.20 -9.53 -0.02
N SER A 496 54.06 -8.61 -0.42
CA SER A 496 53.84 -7.37 -1.18
C SER A 496 52.94 -7.53 -2.41
N LEU A 497 52.06 -6.54 -2.58
CA LEU A 497 51.41 -6.19 -3.84
C LEU A 497 52.46 -5.66 -4.82
N GLU A 498 53.02 -6.51 -5.67
CA GLU A 498 53.66 -6.14 -6.94
C GLU A 498 53.77 -7.41 -7.81
N ASP A 499 53.59 -7.25 -9.12
CA ASP A 499 53.77 -8.27 -10.18
C ASP A 499 52.62 -9.26 -10.47
N THR A 500 51.57 -8.79 -11.15
CA THR A 500 50.87 -9.59 -12.17
C THR A 500 50.48 -8.72 -13.37
N GLU A 501 51.50 -8.28 -14.12
CA GLU A 501 51.34 -7.78 -15.49
C GLU A 501 52.41 -8.43 -16.39
N ALA A 502 52.28 -9.74 -16.63
CA ALA A 502 52.92 -10.46 -17.73
C ALA A 502 52.35 -11.88 -17.81
N LEU A 503 52.36 -12.48 -19.00
CA LEU A 503 51.85 -13.83 -19.36
C LEU A 503 50.40 -13.86 -19.87
N ASN A 504 50.15 -13.06 -20.91
CA ASN A 504 49.27 -13.49 -21.99
C ASN A 504 50.06 -13.43 -23.31
N ASP A 505 50.95 -14.40 -23.51
CA ASP A 505 51.43 -14.74 -24.85
C ASP A 505 52.04 -16.15 -24.84
N SER A 506 51.98 -16.83 -25.99
CA SER A 506 52.46 -18.20 -26.26
C SER A 506 51.59 -19.38 -25.80
N ALA A 507 50.64 -19.77 -26.67
CA ALA A 507 50.45 -21.18 -27.05
C ALA A 507 49.50 -21.26 -28.27
N SER A 508 50.02 -20.92 -29.45
CA SER A 508 49.51 -21.40 -30.73
C SER A 508 50.44 -22.49 -31.27
N ASP A 509 49.85 -23.41 -32.05
CA ASP A 509 50.44 -24.50 -32.82
C ASP A 509 50.74 -25.80 -32.03
N GLY A 510 50.27 -26.98 -32.41
CA GLY A 510 49.49 -27.39 -33.58
C GLY A 510 49.66 -28.90 -33.82
N VAL A 511 48.72 -29.47 -34.60
CA VAL A 511 48.79 -30.76 -35.34
C VAL A 511 48.55 -32.04 -34.50
N GLY A 512 47.66 -32.97 -34.87
CA GLY A 512 46.77 -33.10 -36.02
C GLY A 512 46.13 -34.51 -36.13
N SER A 513 45.11 -34.63 -36.98
CA SER A 513 44.59 -35.82 -37.72
C SER A 513 44.19 -37.07 -36.91
N ASP A 514 43.18 -37.88 -37.21
CA ASP A 514 42.25 -38.04 -38.33
C ASP A 514 41.17 -39.06 -37.85
N LEU A 515 40.12 -39.24 -38.64
CA LEU A 515 39.21 -40.40 -38.77
C LEU A 515 37.71 -40.10 -38.61
N SER A 516 37.11 -39.77 -39.76
CA SER A 516 36.08 -40.56 -40.45
C SER A 516 34.81 -41.03 -39.69
N GLY A 517 33.66 -40.54 -40.14
CA GLY A 517 32.68 -41.44 -40.79
C GLY A 517 31.33 -41.68 -40.11
N ASN A 518 30.30 -41.07 -40.71
CA ASN A 518 28.92 -41.54 -40.93
C ASN A 518 27.93 -41.80 -39.78
N GLY A 519 26.72 -41.25 -39.97
CA GLY A 519 25.47 -41.81 -39.45
C GLY A 519 24.30 -40.84 -39.34
N GLU A 520 23.61 -40.56 -40.45
CA GLU A 520 22.22 -40.06 -40.49
C GLU A 520 21.28 -40.95 -39.64
N LEU A 521 20.20 -40.47 -39.04
CA LEU A 521 18.83 -40.34 -39.61
C LEU A 521 17.91 -39.71 -38.52
N GLN A 522 17.17 -38.62 -38.80
CA GLN A 522 15.70 -38.55 -39.02
C GLN A 522 14.84 -39.15 -37.87
N GLN A 523 13.88 -38.47 -37.23
CA GLN A 523 12.91 -37.42 -37.62
C GLN A 523 12.62 -36.45 -36.47
#